data_AF-A0A3M7BW81-F1
#
_entry.id   AF-A0A3M7BW81-F1
#
_cell.length_a   1.000
_cell.length_b   1.000
_cell.length_c   1.000
_cell.angle_alpha   90.00
_cell.angle_beta   90.00
_cell.angle_gamma   90.00
#
_symmetry.space_group_name_H-M   'P 1'
#
loop_
_entity.id
_entity.type
_entity.pdbx_description
1 polymer ?
#
loop_
_entity_poly.entity_id
_entity_poly.type
_entity_poly.pdbx_seq_one_letter_code
_entity_poly.pdbx_strand_id
1 'polypeptide(L)'
;MTPLAKDATTSEGVDNIREEGNDRLRFLIVGAGSRGAAYAAAISRSGRAVVAGVVEPVPFKRQLLGSQCIWQDTRVPKSHQEFEDWKDFIMFERQRRKDAAAGIPVPPGVDGVFVCVRDGLHAPVVNDLAPLGLHIMCEKPLATSLSDCLSIQRTLNAQPEPRVFAIGHVLRYSPHNMLLRHLLLEEKAVAIPEGSQASIHPPSSISSVGSLKQFRRSMKPREARSATNCLSCPMRDTCLYSAPNIYYDKHLEKGITKWPIDVVNPKVPGIFEDQGKEAARSALFATLANDYDAASTPTQDIEDRSWYGRCVWESDNDVCDDQTVTFTWEDDPAVERGAKTAIFHMIAQTLAQCERRGRIYGTTGEIAYDSQSITVHDFKSGETKTHKPEVPVNSHHGGGDDGLTQCFLNAVKAVKERSMDVPEAQRYYMGCTLEDVIRSHAAVFAAEEARREKKVISWKEWWERNVVT
;
A
#
# COMPACT_ATOMS: atom_id res chain seq x y z
N MET A 1 8.07 -4.46 18.81
CA MET A 1 9.16 -3.47 18.99
C MET A 1 9.85 -3.34 17.64
N THR A 2 9.48 -2.34 16.85
CA THR A 2 10.24 -2.04 15.63
C THR A 2 11.34 -1.06 16.06
N PRO A 3 12.64 -1.41 15.99
CA PRO A 3 13.69 -0.47 16.35
C PRO A 3 13.60 0.75 15.43
N LEU A 4 13.74 1.96 15.99
CA LEU A 4 14.24 3.08 15.20
C LEU A 4 15.53 2.61 14.54
N ALA A 5 15.64 2.75 13.22
CA ALA A 5 16.85 2.46 12.48
C ALA A 5 17.98 3.39 13.00
N LYS A 6 18.64 2.99 14.09
CA LYS A 6 19.78 3.70 14.66
C LYS A 6 21.10 3.37 13.93
N ASP A 7 21.06 2.51 12.92
CA ASP A 7 22.24 2.11 12.12
C ASP A 7 22.16 2.55 10.65
N ALA A 8 21.62 3.75 10.41
CA ALA A 8 21.68 4.39 9.09
C ALA A 8 22.67 5.56 9.10
N THR A 9 23.93 5.30 9.46
CA THR A 9 25.03 6.25 9.24
C THR A 9 26.25 5.53 8.67
N THR A 10 26.67 6.05 7.51
CA THR A 10 27.97 5.87 6.82
C THR A 10 28.37 4.45 6.41
N SER A 11 28.12 4.12 5.14
CA SER A 11 28.85 3.09 4.42
C SER A 11 30.30 3.55 4.19
N GLU A 12 31.21 3.17 5.07
CA GLU A 12 32.63 3.10 4.71
C GLU A 12 32.88 1.75 4.03
N GLY A 13 33.51 1.83 2.85
CA GLY A 13 33.74 0.69 1.98
C GLY A 13 34.61 -0.37 2.63
N VAL A 14 34.15 -1.61 2.56
CA VAL A 14 35.00 -2.78 2.62
C VAL A 14 34.60 -3.67 1.46
N ASP A 15 35.38 -3.56 0.38
CA ASP A 15 35.47 -4.58 -0.65
C ASP A 15 35.82 -5.90 0.03
N ASN A 16 34.86 -6.81 0.05
CA ASN A 16 35.11 -8.23 0.23
C ASN A 16 34.05 -8.99 -0.58
N ILE A 17 34.40 -9.26 -1.84
CA ILE A 17 33.79 -10.29 -2.65
C ILE A 17 33.92 -11.60 -1.84
N ARG A 18 32.81 -12.07 -1.28
CA ARG A 18 32.70 -13.39 -0.65
C ARG A 18 31.53 -14.14 -1.28
N GLU A 19 31.83 -15.38 -1.62
CA GLU A 19 31.10 -16.39 -2.38
C GLU A 19 29.56 -16.34 -2.27
N GLU A 20 28.91 -16.32 -3.44
CA GLU A 20 27.46 -16.41 -3.64
C GLU A 20 26.94 -17.81 -3.26
N GLY A 21 26.65 -18.02 -1.98
CA GLY A 21 25.97 -19.21 -1.47
C GLY A 21 24.54 -18.90 -1.05
N ASN A 22 23.56 -19.58 -1.66
CA ASN A 22 22.21 -20.04 -1.23
C ASN A 22 21.41 -19.40 -0.04
N ASP A 23 21.80 -18.27 0.53
CA ASP A 23 21.35 -17.79 1.86
C ASP A 23 20.50 -16.51 1.81
N ARG A 24 20.36 -15.90 0.62
CA ARG A 24 19.49 -14.74 0.41
C ARG A 24 18.03 -15.19 0.30
N LEU A 25 17.13 -14.46 0.97
CA LEU A 25 15.69 -14.70 0.81
C LEU A 25 15.24 -14.44 -0.63
N ARG A 26 14.29 -15.23 -1.12
CA ARG A 26 13.82 -15.22 -2.51
C ARG A 26 12.34 -14.90 -2.58
N PHE A 27 11.96 -13.83 -3.29
CA PHE A 27 10.56 -13.40 -3.37
C PHE A 27 10.03 -13.36 -4.81
N LEU A 28 8.76 -13.73 -4.96
CA LEU A 28 7.98 -13.51 -6.18
C LEU A 28 7.25 -12.17 -6.11
N ILE A 29 7.25 -11.40 -7.20
CA ILE A 29 6.36 -10.23 -7.34
C ILE A 29 5.14 -10.64 -8.15
N VAL A 30 3.94 -10.49 -7.59
CA VAL A 30 2.66 -10.73 -8.27
C VAL A 30 2.01 -9.38 -8.58
N GLY A 31 2.07 -8.95 -9.83
CA GLY A 31 1.69 -7.62 -10.29
C GLY A 31 2.91 -6.69 -10.45
N ALA A 32 3.30 -6.41 -11.69
CA ALA A 32 4.48 -5.60 -12.03
C ALA A 32 4.10 -4.14 -12.36
N GLY A 33 3.08 -3.62 -11.70
CA GLY A 33 2.73 -2.19 -11.73
C GLY A 33 3.67 -1.34 -10.87
N SER A 34 3.30 -0.07 -10.66
CA SER A 34 4.10 0.88 -9.87
C SER A 34 4.45 0.37 -8.47
N ARG A 35 3.49 -0.26 -7.76
CA ARG A 35 3.72 -0.84 -6.42
C ARG A 35 4.65 -2.05 -6.45
N GLY A 36 4.43 -2.99 -7.37
CA GLY A 36 5.30 -4.15 -7.54
C GLY A 36 6.74 -3.76 -7.87
N ALA A 37 6.93 -2.78 -8.76
CA ALA A 37 8.23 -2.22 -9.09
C ALA A 37 8.89 -1.53 -7.88
N ALA A 38 8.13 -0.77 -7.08
CA ALA A 38 8.65 -0.12 -5.87
C ALA A 38 9.17 -1.15 -4.84
N TYR A 39 8.42 -2.23 -4.60
CA TYR A 39 8.85 -3.31 -3.72
C TYR A 39 10.01 -4.13 -4.29
N ALA A 40 10.00 -4.45 -5.59
CA ALA A 40 11.12 -5.10 -6.26
C ALA A 40 12.43 -4.30 -6.10
N ALA A 41 12.34 -2.98 -6.26
CA ALA A 41 13.46 -2.08 -6.06
C ALA A 41 13.91 -2.02 -4.59
N ALA A 42 12.96 -1.98 -3.64
CA ALA A 42 13.27 -2.00 -2.21
C ALA A 42 13.94 -3.32 -1.77
N ILE A 43 13.47 -4.46 -2.29
CA ILE A 43 14.11 -5.78 -2.09
C ILE A 43 15.54 -5.74 -2.61
N SER A 44 15.75 -5.22 -3.83
CA SER A 44 17.08 -5.16 -4.46
C SER A 44 18.03 -4.26 -3.67
N ARG A 45 17.58 -3.06 -3.26
CA ARG A 45 18.35 -2.12 -2.43
C ARG A 45 18.69 -2.67 -1.04
N SER A 46 17.89 -3.59 -0.50
CA SER A 46 18.12 -4.16 0.83
C SER A 46 19.43 -4.96 0.94
N GLY A 47 19.92 -5.51 -0.17
CA GLY A 47 21.06 -6.46 -0.20
C GLY A 47 20.79 -7.82 0.46
N ARG A 48 19.65 -8.00 1.15
CA ARG A 48 19.34 -9.20 1.97
C ARG A 48 18.49 -10.24 1.25
N ALA A 49 17.81 -9.84 0.18
CA ALA A 49 16.88 -10.67 -0.57
C ALA A 49 17.00 -10.41 -2.07
N VAL A 50 16.43 -11.30 -2.88
CA VAL A 50 16.37 -11.18 -4.35
C VAL A 50 14.94 -11.31 -4.84
N VAL A 51 14.64 -10.66 -5.96
CA VAL A 51 13.44 -10.93 -6.73
C VAL A 51 13.72 -12.14 -7.61
N ALA A 52 13.06 -13.26 -7.31
CA ALA A 52 13.31 -14.55 -7.96
C ALA A 52 12.41 -14.78 -9.19
N GLY A 53 11.26 -14.12 -9.24
CA GLY A 53 10.34 -14.20 -10.38
C GLY A 53 9.28 -13.11 -10.36
N VAL A 54 8.55 -13.00 -11.46
CA VAL A 54 7.45 -12.05 -11.64
C VAL A 54 6.23 -12.72 -12.28
N VAL A 55 5.05 -12.39 -11.76
CA VAL A 55 3.76 -12.73 -12.35
C VAL A 55 3.09 -11.44 -12.79
N GLU A 56 2.80 -11.30 -14.09
CA GLU A 56 2.16 -10.10 -14.62
C GLU A 56 1.58 -10.42 -16.00
N PRO A 57 0.27 -10.23 -16.25
CA PRO A 57 -0.32 -10.57 -17.54
C PRO A 57 0.20 -9.69 -18.69
N VAL A 58 0.54 -8.41 -18.44
CA VAL A 58 0.99 -7.49 -19.49
C VAL A 58 2.47 -7.75 -19.83
N PRO A 59 2.80 -8.26 -21.04
CA PRO A 59 4.16 -8.67 -21.36
C PRO A 59 5.20 -7.56 -21.21
N PHE A 60 4.84 -6.32 -21.60
CA PHE A 60 5.74 -5.18 -21.46
C PHE A 60 6.13 -4.92 -20.00
N LYS A 61 5.17 -4.94 -19.07
CA LYS A 61 5.44 -4.70 -17.64
C LYS A 61 6.24 -5.84 -17.03
N ARG A 62 5.90 -7.07 -17.38
CA ARG A 62 6.60 -8.30 -16.94
C ARG A 62 8.08 -8.26 -17.35
N GLN A 63 8.34 -7.96 -18.62
CA GLN A 63 9.69 -7.85 -19.18
C GLN A 63 10.47 -6.66 -18.61
N LEU A 64 9.80 -5.51 -18.42
CA LEU A 64 10.42 -4.32 -17.83
C LEU A 64 10.93 -4.62 -16.41
N LEU A 65 10.07 -5.12 -15.52
CA LEU A 65 10.46 -5.44 -14.15
C LEU A 65 11.54 -6.51 -14.12
N GLY A 66 11.37 -7.59 -14.88
CA GLY A 66 12.31 -8.70 -14.87
C GLY A 66 13.70 -8.32 -15.40
N SER A 67 13.78 -7.53 -16.46
CA SER A 67 15.06 -7.03 -16.99
C SER A 67 15.76 -6.05 -16.05
N GLN A 68 15.02 -5.41 -15.13
CA GLN A 68 15.56 -4.49 -14.14
C GLN A 68 15.94 -5.16 -12.82
N CYS A 69 15.32 -6.29 -12.46
CA CYS A 69 15.44 -6.85 -11.10
C CYS A 69 15.80 -8.34 -11.03
N ILE A 70 15.64 -9.11 -12.11
CA ILE A 70 15.65 -10.59 -12.06
C ILE A 70 16.68 -11.19 -13.04
N TRP A 71 16.70 -10.71 -14.29
CA TRP A 71 17.59 -11.20 -15.35
C TRP A 71 18.40 -10.05 -15.98
N GLN A 72 18.97 -9.20 -15.14
CA GLN A 72 19.73 -8.00 -15.55
C GLN A 72 20.88 -8.34 -16.51
N ASP A 73 21.61 -9.42 -16.21
CA ASP A 73 22.82 -9.81 -16.94
C ASP A 73 22.49 -10.46 -18.29
N THR A 74 21.50 -11.35 -18.31
CA THR A 74 21.17 -12.14 -19.51
C THR A 74 20.16 -11.45 -20.41
N ARG A 75 19.39 -10.49 -19.88
CA ARG A 75 18.25 -9.84 -20.56
C ARG A 75 17.17 -10.81 -21.07
N VAL A 76 17.27 -12.10 -20.72
CA VAL A 76 16.37 -13.18 -21.14
C VAL A 76 15.95 -13.98 -19.91
N PRO A 77 14.64 -14.16 -19.66
CA PRO A 77 14.15 -14.93 -18.53
C PRO A 77 14.38 -16.44 -18.72
N LYS A 78 14.70 -17.12 -17.62
CA LYS A 78 14.57 -18.58 -17.53
C LYS A 78 13.10 -18.95 -17.32
N SER A 79 12.73 -20.18 -17.66
CA SER A 79 11.35 -20.69 -17.58
C SER A 79 10.68 -20.61 -16.20
N HIS A 80 11.46 -20.42 -15.13
CA HIS A 80 10.97 -20.30 -13.74
C HIS A 80 10.94 -18.87 -13.21
N GLN A 81 11.28 -17.88 -14.03
CA GLN A 81 11.45 -16.47 -13.60
C GLN A 81 10.29 -15.57 -14.01
N GLU A 82 9.46 -15.97 -14.98
CA GLU A 82 8.29 -15.19 -15.37
C GLU A 82 7.06 -16.06 -15.61
N PHE A 83 5.89 -15.53 -15.27
CA PHE A 83 4.60 -16.17 -15.45
C PHE A 83 3.56 -15.14 -15.87
N GLU A 84 2.60 -15.56 -16.69
CA GLU A 84 1.50 -14.70 -17.12
C GLU A 84 0.39 -14.64 -16.06
N ASP A 85 0.02 -15.79 -15.50
CA ASP A 85 -0.96 -15.94 -14.43
C ASP A 85 -0.32 -16.51 -13.15
N TRP A 86 -0.83 -16.15 -11.97
CA TRP A 86 -0.35 -16.70 -10.69
C TRP A 86 -0.66 -18.19 -10.58
N LYS A 87 -1.68 -18.68 -11.29
CA LYS A 87 -2.01 -20.10 -11.40
C LYS A 87 -0.91 -20.88 -12.11
N ASP A 88 -0.24 -20.28 -13.10
CA ASP A 88 0.90 -20.90 -13.77
C ASP A 88 2.07 -21.07 -12.80
N PHE A 89 2.34 -20.05 -11.98
CA PHE A 89 3.32 -20.15 -10.91
C PHE A 89 2.95 -21.24 -9.89
N ILE A 90 1.69 -21.36 -9.49
CA ILE A 90 1.24 -22.41 -8.56
C ILE A 90 1.47 -23.81 -9.16
N MET A 91 1.13 -24.01 -10.43
CA MET A 91 1.38 -25.28 -11.13
C MET A 91 2.88 -25.60 -11.16
N PHE A 92 3.69 -24.62 -11.56
CA PHE A 92 5.14 -24.73 -11.57
C PHE A 92 5.70 -25.08 -10.18
N GLU A 93 5.34 -24.34 -9.13
CA GLU A 93 5.89 -24.52 -7.79
C GLU A 93 5.49 -25.87 -7.19
N ARG A 94 4.25 -26.34 -7.44
CA ARG A 94 3.81 -27.69 -7.04
C ARG A 94 4.63 -28.77 -7.74
N GLN A 95 4.86 -28.64 -9.04
CA GLN A 95 5.67 -29.61 -9.79
C GLN A 95 7.12 -29.57 -9.33
N ARG A 96 7.71 -28.37 -9.18
CA ARG A 96 9.07 -28.16 -8.67
C ARG A 96 9.28 -28.83 -7.30
N ARG A 97 8.32 -28.73 -6.39
CA ARG A 97 8.39 -29.40 -5.08
C ARG A 97 8.32 -30.93 -5.19
N LYS A 98 7.48 -31.47 -6.08
CA LYS A 98 7.41 -32.92 -6.34
C LYS A 98 8.72 -33.43 -6.92
N ASP A 99 9.28 -32.73 -7.91
CA ASP A 99 10.54 -33.06 -8.55
C ASP A 99 11.70 -32.99 -7.54
N ALA A 100 11.75 -31.94 -6.70
CA ALA A 100 12.72 -31.82 -5.62
C ALA A 100 12.64 -33.00 -4.63
N ALA A 101 11.44 -33.39 -4.21
CA ALA A 101 11.22 -34.52 -3.32
C ALA A 101 11.61 -35.86 -3.96
N ALA A 102 11.55 -35.95 -5.29
CA ALA A 102 12.02 -37.09 -6.07
C ALA A 102 13.54 -37.06 -6.37
N GLY A 103 14.27 -36.06 -5.86
CA GLY A 103 15.71 -35.90 -6.11
C GLY A 103 16.04 -35.41 -7.53
N ILE A 104 15.06 -34.95 -8.30
CA ILE A 104 15.28 -34.35 -9.62
C ILE A 104 15.83 -32.94 -9.41
N PRO A 105 16.93 -32.55 -10.09
CA PRO A 105 17.45 -31.19 -10.01
C PRO A 105 16.41 -30.15 -10.44
N VAL A 106 16.14 -29.19 -9.56
CA VAL A 106 15.18 -28.10 -9.80
C VAL A 106 15.80 -26.74 -9.49
N PRO A 107 15.28 -25.65 -10.06
CA PRO A 107 15.67 -24.31 -9.64
C PRO A 107 15.31 -24.07 -8.16
N PRO A 108 15.99 -23.13 -7.48
CA PRO A 108 15.63 -22.73 -6.12
C PRO A 108 14.24 -22.11 -6.06
N GLY A 109 13.43 -22.52 -5.07
CA GLY A 109 12.09 -21.97 -4.82
C GLY A 109 12.09 -20.54 -4.28
N VAL A 110 10.93 -20.09 -3.82
CA VAL A 110 10.73 -18.78 -3.16
C VAL A 110 10.34 -18.96 -1.70
N ASP A 111 10.76 -18.02 -0.85
CA ASP A 111 10.38 -17.95 0.57
C ASP A 111 9.05 -17.22 0.77
N GLY A 112 8.73 -16.26 -0.11
CA GLY A 112 7.53 -15.47 0.00
C GLY A 112 7.12 -14.76 -1.28
N VAL A 113 6.04 -14.00 -1.19
CA VAL A 113 5.45 -13.26 -2.30
C VAL A 113 5.06 -11.84 -1.88
N PHE A 114 5.17 -10.91 -2.82
CA PHE A 114 4.60 -9.58 -2.74
C PHE A 114 3.41 -9.52 -3.71
N VAL A 115 2.20 -9.39 -3.18
CA VAL A 115 0.95 -9.28 -3.95
C VAL A 115 0.66 -7.80 -4.17
N CYS A 116 0.74 -7.36 -5.42
CA CYS A 116 0.64 -5.98 -5.88
C CYS A 116 -0.25 -5.88 -7.14
N VAL A 117 -1.32 -6.67 -7.16
CA VAL A 117 -2.33 -6.71 -8.23
C VAL A 117 -3.39 -5.63 -8.00
N ARG A 118 -4.44 -5.60 -8.84
CA ARG A 118 -5.60 -4.73 -8.63
C ARG A 118 -6.37 -5.16 -7.39
N ASP A 119 -7.04 -4.21 -6.73
CA ASP A 119 -7.72 -4.41 -5.44
C ASP A 119 -8.65 -5.63 -5.39
N GLY A 120 -9.46 -5.83 -6.45
CA GLY A 120 -10.38 -6.98 -6.55
C GLY A 120 -9.70 -8.34 -6.70
N LEU A 121 -8.40 -8.38 -7.01
CA LEU A 121 -7.63 -9.61 -7.19
C LEU A 121 -6.83 -10.02 -5.94
N HIS A 122 -6.76 -9.19 -4.89
CA HIS A 122 -6.00 -9.54 -3.69
C HIS A 122 -6.50 -10.83 -3.02
N ALA A 123 -7.81 -10.94 -2.78
CA ALA A 123 -8.39 -12.11 -2.16
C ALA A 123 -8.20 -13.41 -2.94
N PRO A 124 -8.54 -13.51 -4.25
CA PRO A 124 -8.30 -14.74 -5.00
C PRO A 124 -6.80 -15.10 -5.04
N VAL A 125 -5.91 -14.14 -5.25
CA VAL A 125 -4.47 -14.41 -5.31
C VAL A 125 -3.93 -14.92 -3.96
N VAL A 126 -4.28 -14.25 -2.86
CA VAL A 126 -3.82 -14.67 -1.52
C VAL A 126 -4.38 -16.05 -1.15
N ASN A 127 -5.66 -16.29 -1.42
CA ASN A 127 -6.29 -17.58 -1.13
C ASN A 127 -5.67 -18.74 -1.93
N ASP A 128 -5.36 -18.52 -3.21
CA ASP A 128 -4.76 -19.54 -4.07
C ASP A 128 -3.29 -19.83 -3.71
N LEU A 129 -2.54 -18.82 -3.27
CA LEU A 129 -1.13 -18.94 -2.90
C LEU A 129 -0.91 -19.47 -1.47
N ALA A 130 -1.83 -19.21 -0.53
CA ALA A 130 -1.68 -19.59 0.87
C ALA A 130 -1.35 -21.10 1.09
N PRO A 131 -1.97 -22.07 0.37
CA PRO A 131 -1.62 -23.49 0.46
C PRO A 131 -0.17 -23.84 0.12
N LEU A 132 0.58 -22.95 -0.54
CA LEU A 132 2.01 -23.14 -0.77
C LEU A 132 2.85 -22.87 0.48
N GLY A 133 2.29 -22.33 1.56
CA GLY A 133 3.01 -22.04 2.80
C GLY A 133 4.08 -20.96 2.60
N LEU A 134 3.79 -19.95 1.77
CA LEU A 134 4.69 -18.82 1.50
C LEU A 134 4.41 -17.68 2.48
N HIS A 135 5.44 -16.90 2.80
CA HIS A 135 5.26 -15.62 3.49
C HIS A 135 4.63 -14.59 2.53
N ILE A 136 3.66 -13.79 2.99
CA ILE A 136 2.88 -12.92 2.10
C ILE A 136 2.94 -11.47 2.57
N MET A 137 3.34 -10.57 1.68
CA MET A 137 3.07 -9.13 1.78
C MET A 137 2.01 -8.77 0.75
N CYS A 138 0.85 -8.28 1.18
CA CYS A 138 -0.24 -7.86 0.30
C CYS A 138 -0.37 -6.34 0.29
N GLU A 139 -0.53 -5.74 -0.88
CA GLU A 139 -0.88 -4.32 -0.97
C GLU A 139 -2.26 -4.02 -0.38
N LYS A 140 -2.48 -2.75 -0.04
CA LYS A 140 -3.77 -2.26 0.47
C LYS A 140 -4.67 -1.81 -0.67
N PRO A 141 -6.01 -1.88 -0.52
CA PRO A 141 -6.74 -2.48 0.61
C PRO A 141 -6.59 -4.00 0.62
N LEU A 142 -6.77 -4.66 1.78
CA LEU A 142 -6.72 -6.12 1.86
C LEU A 142 -7.71 -6.79 0.89
N ALA A 143 -8.94 -6.28 0.82
CA ALA A 143 -9.93 -6.61 -0.17
C ALA A 143 -10.99 -5.49 -0.27
N THR A 144 -11.84 -5.55 -1.29
CA THR A 144 -12.94 -4.60 -1.53
C THR A 144 -14.23 -4.96 -0.79
N SER A 145 -14.29 -6.13 -0.15
CA SER A 145 -15.43 -6.58 0.66
C SER A 145 -14.98 -7.17 2.00
N LEU A 146 -15.85 -7.08 3.00
CA LEU A 146 -15.59 -7.70 4.31
C LEU A 146 -15.52 -9.23 4.19
N SER A 147 -16.41 -9.84 3.40
CA SER A 147 -16.41 -11.28 3.17
C SER A 147 -15.09 -11.78 2.60
N ASP A 148 -14.47 -11.03 1.70
CA ASP A 148 -13.18 -11.38 1.13
C ASP A 148 -12.03 -11.19 2.13
N CYS A 149 -12.08 -10.16 2.98
CA CYS A 149 -11.13 -10.01 4.08
C CYS A 149 -11.18 -11.23 5.03
N LEU A 150 -12.39 -11.66 5.39
CA LEU A 150 -12.59 -12.84 6.25
C LEU A 150 -12.24 -14.14 5.53
N SER A 151 -12.44 -14.21 4.22
CA SER A 151 -11.98 -15.33 3.39
C SER A 151 -10.47 -15.50 3.48
N ILE A 152 -9.71 -14.42 3.30
CA ILE A 152 -8.25 -14.41 3.47
C ILE A 152 -7.87 -14.86 4.89
N GLN A 153 -8.52 -14.30 5.92
CA GLN A 153 -8.25 -14.68 7.32
C GLN A 153 -8.45 -16.18 7.56
N ARG A 154 -9.59 -16.72 7.13
CA ARG A 154 -9.90 -18.15 7.27
C ARG A 154 -8.87 -19.02 6.54
N THR A 155 -8.53 -18.67 5.30
CA THR A 155 -7.54 -19.44 4.52
C THR A 155 -6.17 -19.43 5.18
N LEU A 156 -5.69 -18.28 5.66
CA LEU A 156 -4.39 -18.17 6.32
C LEU A 156 -4.36 -18.92 7.66
N ASN A 157 -5.44 -18.82 8.45
CA ASN A 157 -5.55 -19.52 9.74
C ASN A 157 -5.69 -21.05 9.59
N ALA A 158 -6.19 -21.52 8.44
CA ALA A 158 -6.33 -22.95 8.15
C ALA A 158 -5.01 -23.62 7.71
N GLN A 159 -3.94 -22.85 7.49
CA GLN A 159 -2.65 -23.43 7.11
C GLN A 159 -2.02 -24.21 8.27
N PRO A 160 -1.36 -25.35 8.01
CA PRO A 160 -0.80 -26.20 9.06
C PRO A 160 0.32 -25.51 9.84
N GLU A 161 1.07 -24.62 9.18
CA GLU A 161 2.14 -23.83 9.77
C GLU A 161 1.85 -22.35 9.51
N PRO A 162 1.90 -21.49 10.56
CA PRO A 162 1.68 -20.07 10.38
C PRO A 162 2.77 -19.47 9.49
N ARG A 163 2.41 -18.41 8.75
CA ARG A 163 3.34 -17.62 7.93
C ARG A 163 3.23 -16.15 8.27
N VAL A 164 4.36 -15.45 8.22
CA VAL A 164 4.38 -13.99 8.30
C VAL A 164 3.48 -13.41 7.21
N PHE A 165 2.50 -12.62 7.63
CA PHE A 165 1.60 -11.87 6.77
C PHE A 165 1.76 -10.37 7.04
N ALA A 166 1.88 -9.59 5.97
CA ALA A 166 2.00 -8.14 6.03
C ALA A 166 1.02 -7.48 5.06
N ILE A 167 0.56 -6.29 5.43
CA ILE A 167 -0.28 -5.42 4.59
C ILE A 167 0.50 -4.15 4.22
N GLY A 168 0.25 -3.57 3.04
CA GLY A 168 0.85 -2.36 2.48
C GLY A 168 0.63 -1.04 3.24
N HIS A 169 0.50 -1.06 4.57
CA HIS A 169 0.39 0.13 5.43
C HIS A 169 1.75 0.80 5.65
N VAL A 170 2.40 1.20 4.56
CA VAL A 170 3.81 1.63 4.49
C VAL A 170 4.15 2.82 5.37
N LEU A 171 3.20 3.72 5.61
CA LEU A 171 3.44 4.91 6.43
C LEU A 171 3.80 4.57 7.87
N ARG A 172 3.42 3.41 8.40
CA ARG A 172 3.84 2.95 9.73
C ARG A 172 5.36 2.86 9.89
N TYR A 173 6.07 2.70 8.76
CA TYR A 173 7.50 2.45 8.71
C TYR A 173 8.28 3.61 8.10
N SER A 174 7.64 4.77 7.87
CA SER A 174 8.40 5.97 7.51
C SER A 174 9.12 6.51 8.75
N PRO A 175 10.35 7.06 8.62
CA PRO A 175 11.08 7.65 9.75
C PRO A 175 10.23 8.67 10.51
N HIS A 176 9.39 9.42 9.80
CA HIS A 176 8.46 10.36 10.40
C HIS A 176 7.47 9.68 11.37
N ASN A 177 6.70 8.69 10.92
CA ASN A 177 5.71 8.05 11.77
C ASN A 177 6.34 7.16 12.85
N MET A 178 7.52 6.59 12.59
CA MET A 178 8.28 5.89 13.61
C MET A 178 8.73 6.83 14.72
N LEU A 179 9.19 8.05 14.39
CA LEU A 179 9.51 9.05 15.40
C LEU A 179 8.26 9.52 16.15
N LEU A 180 7.15 9.80 15.46
CA LEU A 180 5.89 10.17 16.09
C LEU A 180 5.45 9.09 17.10
N ARG A 181 5.51 7.82 16.70
CA ARG A 181 5.19 6.68 17.57
C ARG A 181 6.16 6.60 18.77
N HIS A 182 7.45 6.78 18.56
CA HIS A 182 8.46 6.76 19.62
C HIS A 182 8.22 7.88 20.65
N LEU A 183 7.98 9.11 20.19
CA LEU A 183 7.66 10.25 21.06
C LEU A 183 6.40 9.98 21.90
N LEU A 184 5.39 9.35 21.31
CA LEU A 184 4.12 9.05 21.99
C LEU A 184 4.23 7.89 22.98
N LEU A 185 4.81 6.77 22.56
CA LEU A 185 4.70 5.50 23.29
C LEU A 185 5.91 5.18 24.16
N GLU A 186 7.08 5.70 23.80
CA GLU A 186 8.35 5.38 24.47
C GLU A 186 8.81 6.57 25.32
N GLU A 187 8.90 7.77 24.74
CA GLU A 187 9.23 8.99 25.48
C GLU A 187 8.05 9.54 26.29
N LYS A 188 6.82 9.07 26.00
CA LYS A 188 5.57 9.52 26.65
C LYS A 188 5.45 11.05 26.68
N ALA A 189 5.85 11.70 25.59
CA ALA A 189 6.12 13.13 25.54
C ALA A 189 4.93 14.04 25.88
N VAL A 190 3.70 13.52 25.87
CA VAL A 190 2.49 14.27 26.24
C VAL A 190 1.63 13.58 27.30
N ALA A 191 2.13 12.51 27.95
CA ALA A 191 1.45 11.64 28.91
C ALA A 191 0.01 11.25 28.50
N ILE A 192 -0.15 9.97 28.15
CA ILE A 192 -1.46 9.34 27.90
C ILE A 192 -1.65 8.32 29.04
N PRO A 193 -2.84 8.23 29.68
CA PRO A 193 -3.05 7.35 30.83
C PRO A 193 -2.51 5.94 30.61
N GLU A 194 -1.75 5.44 31.59
CA GLU A 194 -1.20 4.08 31.56
C GLU A 194 -2.32 3.08 31.85
N GLY A 195 -2.71 2.32 30.84
CA GLY A 195 -3.40 1.07 31.03
C GLY A 195 -2.50 -0.10 30.62
N SER A 196 -2.85 -1.32 31.04
CA SER A 196 -2.12 -2.52 30.65
C SER A 196 -1.93 -2.56 29.13
N GLN A 197 -0.67 -2.46 28.67
CA GLN A 197 -0.32 -2.55 27.25
C GLN A 197 -0.66 -3.93 26.65
N ALA A 198 -1.06 -4.90 27.48
CA ALA A 198 -1.29 -6.27 27.08
C ALA A 198 -2.63 -6.49 26.33
N SER A 199 -3.66 -5.68 26.57
CA SER A 199 -4.98 -5.84 25.91
C SER A 199 -5.31 -4.71 24.95
N ILE A 200 -6.00 -5.05 23.87
CA ILE A 200 -6.54 -4.10 22.90
C ILE A 200 -7.70 -3.34 23.55
N HIS A 201 -7.78 -2.03 23.30
CA HIS A 201 -8.95 -1.21 23.66
C HIS A 201 -9.72 -0.88 22.39
N PRO A 202 -10.73 -1.68 22.01
CA PRO A 202 -11.52 -1.42 20.81
C PRO A 202 -12.40 -0.17 21.02
N PRO A 203 -12.76 0.55 19.95
CA PRO A 203 -13.70 1.68 20.06
C PRO A 203 -15.04 1.19 20.61
N SER A 204 -15.75 2.05 21.35
CA SER A 204 -17.14 1.84 21.75
C SER A 204 -18.08 2.11 20.57
N SER A 205 -17.85 3.22 19.87
CA SER A 205 -18.69 3.63 18.74
C SER A 205 -17.90 4.17 17.56
N ILE A 206 -18.51 4.04 16.38
CA ILE A 206 -18.04 4.63 15.11
C ILE A 206 -19.19 5.42 14.49
N SER A 207 -18.92 6.66 14.10
CA SER A 207 -19.81 7.45 13.26
C SER A 207 -19.06 7.99 12.04
N SER A 208 -19.75 8.13 10.92
CA SER A 208 -19.17 8.72 9.72
C SER A 208 -20.20 9.56 8.98
N VAL A 209 -19.75 10.71 8.49
CA VAL A 209 -20.53 11.60 7.64
C VAL A 209 -19.66 12.05 6.47
N GLY A 210 -20.23 12.09 5.27
CA GLY A 210 -19.48 12.45 4.08
C GLY A 210 -20.19 12.04 2.81
N SER A 211 -19.81 12.66 1.70
CA SER A 211 -20.34 12.34 0.38
C SER A 211 -19.39 12.80 -0.71
N LEU A 212 -19.59 12.27 -1.93
CA LEU A 212 -18.98 12.84 -3.12
C LEU A 212 -19.74 14.11 -3.52
N LYS A 213 -19.09 15.27 -3.36
CA LYS A 213 -19.68 16.60 -3.59
C LYS A 213 -19.42 17.15 -4.98
N GLN A 214 -18.18 17.10 -5.44
CA GLN A 214 -17.68 17.78 -6.63
C GLN A 214 -17.71 16.90 -7.88
N PHE A 215 -17.24 15.65 -7.79
CA PHE A 215 -17.03 14.81 -8.99
C PHE A 215 -18.25 13.98 -9.37
N ARG A 216 -19.43 14.60 -9.34
CA ARG A 216 -20.70 14.01 -9.79
C ARG A 216 -21.23 14.72 -11.03
N ARG A 217 -21.97 13.99 -11.88
CA ARG A 217 -22.51 14.52 -13.16
C ARG A 217 -23.25 15.85 -13.02
N SER A 218 -24.00 16.06 -11.94
CA SER A 218 -24.73 17.31 -11.68
C SER A 218 -23.84 18.54 -11.44
N MET A 219 -22.56 18.34 -11.14
CA MET A 219 -21.57 19.40 -10.93
C MET A 219 -20.68 19.63 -12.15
N LYS A 220 -20.88 18.88 -13.23
CA LYS A 220 -20.13 19.05 -14.48
C LYS A 220 -20.37 20.47 -15.03
N PRO A 221 -19.31 21.23 -15.36
CA PRO A 221 -19.48 22.55 -15.96
C PRO A 221 -20.28 22.48 -17.26
N ARG A 222 -21.19 23.44 -17.48
CA ARG A 222 -22.07 23.46 -18.66
C ARG A 222 -21.26 23.59 -19.95
N GLU A 223 -20.14 24.31 -19.87
CA GLU A 223 -19.18 24.52 -20.93
C GLU A 223 -18.62 23.19 -21.43
N ALA A 224 -18.45 22.16 -20.58
CA ALA A 224 -17.98 20.83 -20.97
C ALA A 224 -18.98 20.06 -21.86
N ARG A 225 -20.25 20.48 -21.90
CA ARG A 225 -21.34 19.83 -22.65
C ARG A 225 -21.42 18.34 -22.32
N SER A 226 -21.73 17.50 -23.31
CA SER A 226 -21.83 16.04 -23.20
C SER A 226 -20.48 15.31 -23.28
N ALA A 227 -19.34 16.01 -23.27
CA ALA A 227 -18.04 15.36 -23.44
C ALA A 227 -17.75 14.35 -22.31
N THR A 228 -17.47 13.10 -22.66
CA THR A 228 -17.08 12.02 -21.73
C THR A 228 -15.57 11.88 -21.62
N ASN A 229 -14.80 12.36 -22.61
CA ASN A 229 -13.34 12.38 -22.60
C ASN A 229 -12.80 13.82 -22.66
N CYS A 230 -11.67 14.07 -21.97
CA CYS A 230 -11.03 15.38 -21.95
C CYS A 230 -10.55 15.84 -23.34
N LEU A 231 -10.16 14.93 -24.24
CA LEU A 231 -9.67 15.28 -25.57
C LEU A 231 -10.76 15.84 -26.49
N SER A 232 -12.02 15.43 -26.29
CA SER A 232 -13.18 15.95 -27.02
C SER A 232 -13.88 17.10 -26.29
N CYS A 233 -13.38 17.51 -25.12
CA CYS A 233 -14.04 18.47 -24.26
C CYS A 233 -13.74 19.92 -24.71
N PRO A 234 -14.76 20.76 -24.97
CA PRO A 234 -14.55 22.15 -25.41
C PRO A 234 -13.92 23.05 -24.33
N MET A 235 -13.96 22.66 -23.05
CA MET A 235 -13.31 23.40 -21.96
C MET A 235 -11.95 22.79 -21.54
N ARG A 236 -11.39 21.89 -22.35
CA ARG A 236 -10.14 21.17 -22.03
C ARG A 236 -9.01 22.09 -21.60
N ASP A 237 -8.87 23.25 -22.23
CA ASP A 237 -7.71 24.13 -22.01
C ASP A 237 -7.87 25.03 -20.76
N THR A 238 -9.08 25.16 -20.21
CA THR A 238 -9.37 25.96 -19.00
C THR A 238 -9.76 25.10 -17.79
N CYS A 239 -10.09 23.83 -17.99
CA CYS A 239 -10.49 22.91 -16.93
C CYS A 239 -9.31 22.54 -16.01
N LEU A 240 -9.51 22.72 -14.70
CA LEU A 240 -8.55 22.33 -13.67
C LEU A 240 -8.23 20.82 -13.67
N TYR A 241 -9.18 19.99 -14.11
CA TYR A 241 -9.10 18.53 -14.14
C TYR A 241 -8.86 17.97 -15.55
N SER A 242 -8.39 18.79 -16.47
CA SER A 242 -8.06 18.37 -17.83
C SER A 242 -6.90 17.38 -17.82
N ALA A 243 -7.14 16.15 -18.28
CA ALA A 243 -6.11 15.12 -18.36
C ALA A 243 -4.89 15.54 -19.20
N PRO A 244 -5.04 16.20 -20.37
CA PRO A 244 -3.91 16.77 -21.10
C PRO A 244 -3.10 17.79 -20.29
N ASN A 245 -3.76 18.70 -19.58
CA ASN A 245 -3.05 19.65 -18.71
C ASN A 245 -2.28 18.93 -17.59
N ILE A 246 -2.94 17.96 -16.94
CA ILE A 246 -2.34 17.20 -15.83
C ILE A 246 -1.15 16.37 -16.31
N TYR A 247 -1.30 15.56 -17.35
CA TYR A 247 -0.29 14.59 -17.76
C TYR A 247 0.71 15.14 -18.78
N TYR A 248 0.28 15.98 -19.71
CA TYR A 248 1.19 16.54 -20.71
C TYR A 248 1.80 17.86 -20.24
N ASP A 249 1.01 18.94 -20.10
CA ASP A 249 1.54 20.30 -19.88
C ASP A 249 2.34 20.42 -18.56
N LYS A 250 1.85 19.79 -17.50
CA LYS A 250 2.49 19.86 -16.17
C LYS A 250 3.66 18.89 -16.00
N HIS A 251 3.76 17.83 -16.81
CA HIS A 251 4.74 16.76 -16.63
C HIS A 251 5.55 16.46 -17.90
N LEU A 252 4.98 15.75 -18.87
CA LEU A 252 5.74 15.27 -20.03
C LEU A 252 6.34 16.42 -20.85
N GLU A 253 5.64 17.54 -20.97
CA GLU A 253 6.13 18.74 -21.66
C GLU A 253 7.42 19.29 -21.03
N LYS A 254 7.55 19.13 -19.71
CA LYS A 254 8.70 19.55 -18.90
C LYS A 254 9.79 18.48 -18.80
N GLY A 255 9.69 17.39 -19.56
CA GLY A 255 10.61 16.26 -19.52
C GLY A 255 10.43 15.33 -18.31
N ILE A 256 9.32 15.45 -17.58
CA ILE A 256 9.00 14.55 -16.47
C ILE A 256 8.29 13.32 -17.04
N THR A 257 9.00 12.20 -17.11
CA THR A 257 8.52 10.95 -17.74
C THR A 257 8.14 9.85 -16.75
N LYS A 258 8.56 9.96 -15.48
CA LYS A 258 8.14 9.05 -14.39
C LYS A 258 6.75 9.43 -13.88
N TRP A 259 6.42 9.11 -12.63
CA TRP A 259 5.11 9.41 -12.05
C TRP A 259 4.67 10.86 -12.32
N PRO A 260 3.44 11.07 -12.80
CA PRO A 260 2.36 10.09 -13.00
C PRO A 260 2.34 9.43 -14.41
N ILE A 261 3.30 9.73 -15.28
CA ILE A 261 3.25 9.36 -16.72
C ILE A 261 3.48 7.87 -16.96
N ASP A 262 4.44 7.27 -16.27
CA ASP A 262 4.70 5.83 -16.30
C ASP A 262 3.52 4.99 -15.77
N VAL A 263 2.70 5.55 -14.89
CA VAL A 263 1.44 4.96 -14.44
C VAL A 263 0.37 5.03 -15.52
N VAL A 264 0.23 6.17 -16.19
CA VAL A 264 -0.73 6.34 -17.30
C VAL A 264 -0.36 5.42 -18.46
N ASN A 265 0.89 5.45 -18.89
CA ASN A 265 1.41 4.56 -19.91
C ASN A 265 2.89 4.24 -19.63
N PRO A 266 3.20 2.99 -19.22
CA PRO A 266 4.55 2.61 -18.81
C PRO A 266 5.55 2.56 -19.97
N LYS A 267 5.09 2.66 -21.23
CA LYS A 267 5.97 2.73 -22.41
C LYS A 267 6.46 4.15 -22.71
N VAL A 268 5.76 5.17 -22.24
CA VAL A 268 6.09 6.58 -22.54
C VAL A 268 7.51 6.97 -22.12
N PRO A 269 8.05 6.56 -20.96
CA PRO A 269 9.44 6.87 -20.61
C PRO A 269 10.45 6.38 -21.66
N GLY A 270 10.35 5.10 -22.06
CA GLY A 270 11.25 4.53 -23.08
C GLY A 270 11.07 5.19 -24.45
N ILE A 271 9.83 5.46 -24.86
CA ILE A 271 9.57 6.19 -26.12
C ILE A 271 10.18 7.59 -26.08
N PHE A 272 10.12 8.28 -24.94
CA PHE A 272 10.72 9.60 -24.79
C PHE A 272 12.24 9.55 -24.94
N GLU A 273 12.89 8.57 -24.30
CA GLU A 273 14.34 8.37 -24.37
C GLU A 273 14.79 7.97 -25.79
N ASP A 274 14.09 7.04 -26.43
CA ASP A 274 14.52 6.42 -27.70
C ASP A 274 14.09 7.22 -28.94
N GLN A 275 12.90 7.83 -28.91
CA GLN A 275 12.23 8.42 -30.09
C GLN A 275 11.91 9.91 -29.90
N GLY A 276 12.18 10.46 -28.72
CA GLY A 276 11.99 11.87 -28.42
C GLY A 276 10.57 12.25 -28.01
N LYS A 277 10.44 13.54 -27.65
CA LYS A 277 9.27 14.12 -26.99
C LYS A 277 7.96 14.02 -27.78
N GLU A 278 7.99 14.22 -29.09
CA GLU A 278 6.77 14.18 -29.92
C GLU A 278 6.18 12.76 -30.05
N ALA A 279 7.04 11.74 -30.16
CA ALA A 279 6.61 10.36 -30.16
C ALA A 279 5.99 9.98 -28.80
N ALA A 280 6.64 10.38 -27.70
CA ALA A 280 6.14 10.18 -26.35
C ALA A 280 4.80 10.88 -26.10
N ARG A 281 4.66 12.13 -26.58
CA ARG A 281 3.39 12.88 -26.56
C ARG A 281 2.30 12.12 -27.31
N SER A 282 2.59 11.63 -28.51
CA SER A 282 1.62 10.88 -29.32
C SER A 282 1.15 9.61 -28.60
N ALA A 283 2.07 8.86 -27.98
CA ALA A 283 1.75 7.67 -27.21
C ALA A 283 0.92 7.98 -25.94
N LEU A 284 1.23 9.07 -25.24
CA LEU A 284 0.45 9.55 -24.11
C LEU A 284 -0.97 9.92 -24.55
N PHE A 285 -1.12 10.74 -25.58
CA PHE A 285 -2.44 11.17 -26.07
C PHE A 285 -3.28 10.01 -26.61
N ALA A 286 -2.67 9.01 -27.25
CA ALA A 286 -3.37 7.79 -27.64
C ALA A 286 -3.94 7.05 -26.41
N THR A 287 -3.23 7.07 -25.28
CA THR A 287 -3.71 6.48 -24.02
C THR A 287 -4.84 7.30 -23.42
N LEU A 288 -4.72 8.64 -23.43
CA LEU A 288 -5.75 9.55 -22.94
C LEU A 288 -7.01 9.54 -23.82
N ALA A 289 -6.91 9.13 -25.08
CA ALA A 289 -8.06 8.99 -25.96
C ALA A 289 -8.98 7.82 -25.61
N ASN A 290 -8.50 6.86 -24.80
CA ASN A 290 -9.34 5.75 -24.35
C ASN A 290 -10.53 6.27 -23.54
N ASP A 291 -11.72 5.80 -23.91
CA ASP A 291 -12.98 6.12 -23.25
C ASP A 291 -13.95 4.94 -23.32
N TYR A 292 -15.01 4.98 -22.51
CA TYR A 292 -16.07 3.97 -22.52
C TYR A 292 -17.45 4.60 -22.61
N ASP A 293 -18.39 3.83 -23.16
CA ASP A 293 -19.82 4.14 -23.09
C ASP A 293 -20.45 3.31 -21.98
N ALA A 294 -20.93 3.98 -20.94
CA ALA A 294 -21.52 3.33 -19.76
C ALA A 294 -22.80 2.52 -20.09
N ALA A 295 -23.44 2.78 -21.24
CA ALA A 295 -24.63 2.05 -21.66
C ALA A 295 -24.31 0.74 -22.39
N SER A 296 -23.11 0.60 -22.97
CA SER A 296 -22.79 -0.48 -23.90
C SER A 296 -21.48 -1.22 -23.60
N THR A 297 -20.55 -0.60 -22.87
CA THR A 297 -19.28 -1.24 -22.50
C THR A 297 -19.50 -2.18 -21.32
N PRO A 298 -19.07 -3.45 -21.38
CA PRO A 298 -19.18 -4.38 -20.26
C PRO A 298 -18.51 -3.83 -18.99
N THR A 299 -19.14 -4.00 -17.83
CA THR A 299 -18.59 -3.56 -16.54
C THR A 299 -17.19 -4.12 -16.28
N GLN A 300 -16.97 -5.39 -16.62
CA GLN A 300 -15.66 -6.02 -16.48
C GLN A 300 -14.58 -5.27 -17.26
N ASP A 301 -14.86 -4.84 -18.49
CA ASP A 301 -13.90 -4.10 -19.32
C ASP A 301 -13.63 -2.69 -18.75
N ILE A 302 -14.64 -2.07 -18.12
CA ILE A 302 -14.50 -0.78 -17.45
C ILE A 302 -13.59 -0.93 -16.22
N GLU A 303 -13.84 -1.93 -15.39
CA GLU A 303 -13.08 -2.22 -14.17
C GLU A 303 -11.69 -2.80 -14.45
N ASP A 304 -11.46 -3.34 -15.66
CA ASP A 304 -10.20 -3.97 -16.07
C ASP A 304 -9.03 -3.03 -16.31
N ARG A 305 -9.31 -1.73 -16.44
CA ARG A 305 -8.28 -0.72 -16.64
C ARG A 305 -8.67 0.65 -16.13
N SER A 306 -7.67 1.49 -15.93
CA SER A 306 -7.87 2.91 -15.63
C SER A 306 -8.09 3.72 -16.92
N TRP A 307 -9.03 4.66 -16.88
CA TRP A 307 -9.41 5.51 -18.01
C TRP A 307 -8.91 6.95 -17.83
N TYR A 308 -7.59 7.13 -17.87
CA TYR A 308 -6.93 8.37 -17.44
C TYR A 308 -7.34 9.65 -18.19
N GLY A 309 -7.88 9.55 -19.41
CA GLY A 309 -8.38 10.70 -20.15
C GLY A 309 -9.88 10.96 -20.02
N ARG A 310 -10.61 10.09 -19.32
CA ARG A 310 -12.05 10.26 -19.09
C ARG A 310 -12.33 11.45 -18.19
N CYS A 311 -13.41 12.16 -18.48
CA CYS A 311 -13.89 13.27 -17.69
C CYS A 311 -14.22 12.82 -16.25
N VAL A 312 -13.61 13.47 -15.26
CA VAL A 312 -13.79 13.13 -13.84
C VAL A 312 -15.25 13.15 -13.39
N TRP A 313 -16.10 14.00 -13.97
CA TRP A 313 -17.54 14.06 -13.65
C TRP A 313 -18.39 13.02 -14.37
N GLU A 314 -17.86 12.36 -15.41
CA GLU A 314 -18.52 11.28 -16.14
C GLU A 314 -17.98 9.89 -15.76
N SER A 315 -16.95 9.87 -14.90
CA SER A 315 -16.40 8.66 -14.32
C SER A 315 -17.37 8.00 -13.34
N ASP A 316 -17.07 6.75 -13.04
CA ASP A 316 -17.70 5.87 -12.07
C ASP A 316 -17.09 5.98 -10.67
N ASN A 317 -16.15 6.92 -10.46
CA ASN A 317 -15.56 7.18 -9.15
C ASN A 317 -16.60 7.71 -8.16
N ASP A 318 -16.84 6.96 -7.08
CA ASP A 318 -17.78 7.28 -6.02
C ASP A 318 -17.11 7.62 -4.68
N VAL A 319 -15.79 7.74 -4.66
CA VAL A 319 -15.00 8.07 -3.47
C VAL A 319 -15.43 9.43 -2.92
N CYS A 320 -15.69 9.50 -1.61
CA CYS A 320 -16.01 10.77 -0.95
C CYS A 320 -14.88 11.78 -1.16
N ASP A 321 -15.21 13.03 -1.45
CA ASP A 321 -14.24 14.13 -1.52
C ASP A 321 -14.23 14.99 -0.26
N ASP A 322 -15.16 14.73 0.67
CA ASP A 322 -15.20 15.25 2.03
C ASP A 322 -15.86 14.22 2.94
N GLN A 323 -15.10 13.68 3.89
CA GLN A 323 -15.57 12.69 4.85
C GLN A 323 -14.93 12.91 6.22
N THR A 324 -15.76 12.89 7.25
CA THR A 324 -15.35 12.87 8.65
C THR A 324 -15.77 11.55 9.29
N VAL A 325 -14.84 10.91 9.98
CA VAL A 325 -15.07 9.68 10.74
C VAL A 325 -14.67 9.93 12.19
N THR A 326 -15.56 9.64 13.13
CA THR A 326 -15.31 9.79 14.57
C THR A 326 -15.39 8.42 15.22
N PHE A 327 -14.34 8.08 15.96
CA PHE A 327 -14.25 6.92 16.83
C PHE A 327 -14.27 7.40 18.28
N THR A 328 -15.05 6.74 19.13
CA THR A 328 -15.05 6.97 20.58
C THR A 328 -14.66 5.70 21.31
N TRP A 329 -14.06 5.86 22.48
CA TRP A 329 -13.76 4.79 23.43
C TRP A 329 -14.26 5.23 24.80
N GLU A 330 -14.89 4.31 25.54
CA GLU A 330 -15.20 4.51 26.95
C GLU A 330 -14.02 4.12 27.84
N ASP A 331 -14.11 4.48 29.12
CA ASP A 331 -13.20 3.96 30.15
C ASP A 331 -13.28 2.43 30.22
N ASP A 332 -12.13 1.78 30.29
CA ASP A 332 -11.99 0.35 30.57
C ASP A 332 -11.26 0.20 31.92
N PRO A 333 -12.02 0.12 33.03
CA PRO A 333 -11.44 0.03 34.37
C PRO A 333 -10.75 -1.32 34.61
N ALA A 334 -11.02 -2.36 33.81
CA ALA A 334 -10.40 -3.67 33.99
C ALA A 334 -8.91 -3.66 33.61
N VAL A 335 -8.51 -2.74 32.72
CA VAL A 335 -7.12 -2.58 32.26
C VAL A 335 -6.62 -1.14 32.39
N GLU A 336 -7.30 -0.32 33.19
CA GLU A 336 -6.95 1.07 33.52
C GLU A 336 -6.78 1.97 32.27
N ARG A 337 -7.59 1.77 31.24
CA ARG A 337 -7.53 2.61 30.02
C ARG A 337 -8.63 3.66 30.02
N GLY A 338 -8.23 4.91 29.85
CA GLY A 338 -9.17 6.03 29.78
C GLY A 338 -9.95 6.12 28.47
N ALA A 339 -11.11 6.77 28.54
CA ALA A 339 -11.90 7.21 27.40
C ALA A 339 -11.08 8.13 26.47
N LYS A 340 -11.37 8.07 25.16
CA LYS A 340 -10.71 8.90 24.14
C LYS A 340 -11.56 9.03 22.89
N THR A 341 -11.21 10.01 22.07
CA THR A 341 -11.88 10.27 20.78
C THR A 341 -10.82 10.45 19.70
N ALA A 342 -11.06 9.86 18.53
CA ALA A 342 -10.25 10.07 17.34
C ALA A 342 -11.13 10.55 16.20
N ILE A 343 -10.71 11.61 15.50
CA ILE A 343 -11.43 12.18 14.37
C ILE A 343 -10.49 12.15 13.16
N PHE A 344 -10.95 11.51 12.09
CA PHE A 344 -10.31 11.53 10.79
C PHE A 344 -11.13 12.43 9.86
N HIS A 345 -10.46 13.39 9.23
CA HIS A 345 -11.05 14.22 8.19
C HIS A 345 -10.27 14.04 6.89
N MET A 346 -10.97 13.63 5.84
CA MET A 346 -10.44 13.56 4.48
C MET A 346 -11.14 14.62 3.65
N ILE A 347 -10.37 15.45 2.94
CA ILE A 347 -10.90 16.45 2.03
C ILE A 347 -10.02 16.59 0.78
N ALA A 348 -10.64 16.63 -0.40
CA ALA A 348 -9.93 16.71 -1.67
C ALA A 348 -9.47 18.14 -2.00
N GLN A 349 -10.29 19.16 -1.72
CA GLN A 349 -10.00 20.55 -2.05
C GLN A 349 -9.17 21.23 -0.94
N THR A 350 -7.89 20.88 -0.88
CA THR A 350 -6.93 21.41 0.08
C THR A 350 -5.59 21.72 -0.59
N LEU A 351 -4.84 22.65 -0.01
CA LEU A 351 -3.43 22.88 -0.38
C LEU A 351 -2.52 21.75 0.11
N ALA A 352 -2.91 21.09 1.20
CA ALA A 352 -2.17 19.98 1.83
C ALA A 352 -2.43 18.65 1.09
N GLN A 353 -2.18 18.63 -0.22
CA GLN A 353 -2.45 17.47 -1.07
C GLN A 353 -1.48 16.33 -0.74
N CYS A 354 -2.03 15.13 -0.54
CA CYS A 354 -1.26 13.95 -0.11
C CYS A 354 -0.55 14.08 1.25
N GLU A 355 -0.87 15.11 2.04
CA GLU A 355 -0.35 15.29 3.39
C GLU A 355 -1.28 14.67 4.43
N ARG A 356 -0.66 14.14 5.48
CA ARG A 356 -1.31 13.73 6.72
C ARG A 356 -0.85 14.68 7.80
N ARG A 357 -1.81 15.24 8.53
CA ARG A 357 -1.60 16.20 9.60
C ARG A 357 -2.61 15.98 10.71
N GLY A 358 -2.24 16.33 11.93
CA GLY A 358 -3.09 16.11 13.08
C GLY A 358 -2.55 16.71 14.36
N ARG A 359 -3.34 16.54 15.41
CA ARG A 359 -2.98 16.87 16.79
C ARG A 359 -3.32 15.71 17.69
N ILE A 360 -2.45 15.47 18.67
CA ILE A 360 -2.64 14.49 19.73
C ILE A 360 -2.52 15.24 21.04
N TYR A 361 -3.60 15.15 21.82
CA TYR A 361 -3.72 15.82 23.10
C TYR A 361 -3.46 14.80 24.21
N GLY A 362 -2.58 15.13 25.14
CA GLY A 362 -2.36 14.36 26.35
C GLY A 362 -2.46 15.24 27.60
N THR A 363 -2.25 14.65 28.77
CA THR A 363 -2.45 15.37 30.04
C THR A 363 -1.29 16.30 30.39
N THR A 364 -0.09 16.06 29.83
CA THR A 364 1.10 16.88 30.10
C THR A 364 1.59 17.66 28.88
N GLY A 365 0.93 17.54 27.74
CA GLY A 365 1.32 18.28 26.55
C GLY A 365 0.45 18.05 25.33
N GLU A 366 0.90 18.60 24.21
CA GLU A 366 0.29 18.42 22.90
C GLU A 366 1.36 18.09 21.85
N ILE A 367 1.03 17.16 20.93
CA ILE A 367 1.80 16.93 19.70
C ILE A 367 0.99 17.43 18.51
N ALA A 368 1.57 18.34 17.72
CA ALA A 368 1.07 18.70 16.40
C ALA A 368 2.02 18.13 15.33
N TYR A 369 1.47 17.53 14.28
CA TYR A 369 2.29 16.97 13.20
C TYR A 369 1.67 17.23 11.83
N ASP A 370 2.53 17.29 10.82
CA ASP A 370 2.19 17.22 9.40
C ASP A 370 3.12 16.19 8.72
N SER A 371 3.17 16.15 7.39
CA SER A 371 4.02 15.15 6.69
C SER A 371 5.52 15.47 6.70
N GLN A 372 5.93 16.60 7.29
CA GLN A 372 7.31 17.10 7.29
C GLN A 372 7.86 17.25 8.71
N SER A 373 7.03 17.64 9.68
CA SER A 373 7.48 18.02 11.02
C SER A 373 6.56 17.49 12.13
N ILE A 374 7.14 17.31 13.32
CA ILE A 374 6.45 16.94 14.55
C ILE A 374 6.84 17.95 15.61
N THR A 375 5.87 18.63 16.20
CA THR A 375 6.07 19.63 17.25
C THR A 375 5.44 19.12 18.54
N VAL A 376 6.24 19.07 19.60
CA VAL A 376 5.84 18.66 20.95
C VAL A 376 5.89 19.89 21.84
N HIS A 377 4.80 20.15 22.56
CA HIS A 377 4.73 21.19 23.57
C HIS A 377 4.46 20.57 24.94
N ASP A 378 5.32 20.84 25.90
CA ASP A 378 5.20 20.37 27.29
C ASP A 378 4.53 21.46 28.15
N PHE A 379 3.41 21.12 28.79
CA PHE A 379 2.64 22.08 29.59
C PHE A 379 3.29 22.43 30.93
N LYS A 380 4.19 21.58 31.44
CA LYS A 380 4.86 21.80 32.72
C LYS A 380 6.01 22.78 32.59
N SER A 381 6.84 22.63 31.57
CA SER A 381 7.97 23.53 31.29
C SER A 381 7.57 24.74 30.44
N GLY A 382 6.50 24.63 29.66
CA GLY A 382 6.12 25.61 28.63
C GLY A 382 7.03 25.57 27.39
N GLU A 383 7.92 24.58 27.27
CA GLU A 383 8.85 24.45 26.16
C GLU A 383 8.18 23.78 24.94
N THR A 384 8.54 24.25 23.75
CA THR A 384 8.14 23.66 22.47
C THR A 384 9.37 23.18 21.72
N LYS A 385 9.35 21.90 21.31
CA LYS A 385 10.39 21.28 20.50
C LYS A 385 9.83 20.80 19.17
N THR A 386 10.48 21.19 18.07
CA THR A 386 10.13 20.73 16.73
C THR A 386 11.18 19.76 16.20
N HIS A 387 10.72 18.62 15.71
CA HIS A 387 11.49 17.59 15.07
C HIS A 387 11.20 17.60 13.56
N LYS A 388 12.25 17.47 12.75
CA LYS A 388 12.17 17.30 11.29
C LYS A 388 12.89 16.01 10.91
N PRO A 389 12.17 14.87 10.91
CA PRO A 389 12.75 13.58 10.55
C PRO A 389 13.36 13.63 9.15
N GLU A 390 14.54 13.04 8.98
CA GLU A 390 15.13 12.91 7.66
C GLU A 390 14.28 12.00 6.76
N VAL A 391 14.08 12.45 5.52
CA VAL A 391 13.42 11.67 4.48
C VAL A 391 14.52 11.06 3.61
N PRO A 392 14.60 9.72 3.48
CA PRO A 392 15.66 9.10 2.70
C PRO A 392 15.62 9.58 1.24
N VAL A 393 16.79 9.77 0.64
CA VAL A 393 16.92 10.17 -0.77
C VAL A 393 16.30 9.09 -1.66
N ASN A 394 15.57 9.49 -2.71
CA ASN A 394 14.82 8.59 -3.61
C ASN A 394 13.75 7.72 -2.92
N SER A 395 13.26 8.16 -1.76
CA SER A 395 12.22 7.42 -1.05
C SER A 395 10.82 7.68 -1.60
N HIS A 396 10.05 6.60 -1.69
CA HIS A 396 8.61 6.66 -1.95
C HIS A 396 7.89 6.66 -0.59
N HIS A 397 6.84 7.48 -0.45
CA HIS A 397 6.08 7.62 0.79
C HIS A 397 6.93 7.99 2.02
N GLY A 398 7.95 8.84 1.82
CA GLY A 398 8.85 9.28 2.88
C GLY A 398 9.71 8.16 3.48
N GLY A 399 9.96 7.07 2.74
CA GLY A 399 10.76 5.92 3.20
C GLY A 399 9.93 4.74 3.69
N GLY A 400 8.60 4.86 3.70
CA GLY A 400 7.72 3.80 4.21
C GLY A 400 7.78 2.50 3.40
N ASP A 401 8.01 2.57 2.08
CA ASP A 401 8.08 1.38 1.22
C ASP A 401 9.32 0.53 1.55
N ASP A 402 10.49 1.18 1.69
CA ASP A 402 11.73 0.53 2.13
C ASP A 402 11.61 0.03 3.57
N GLY A 403 11.04 0.84 4.47
CA GLY A 403 10.84 0.47 5.87
C GLY A 403 9.96 -0.78 6.04
N LEU A 404 8.82 -0.83 5.35
CA LEU A 404 7.94 -2.01 5.36
C LEU A 404 8.67 -3.23 4.79
N THR A 405 9.34 -3.07 3.65
CA THR A 405 10.07 -4.16 3.00
C THR A 405 11.13 -4.73 3.94
N GLN A 406 11.96 -3.88 4.54
CA GLN A 406 13.00 -4.32 5.48
C GLN A 406 12.42 -5.03 6.71
N CYS A 407 11.34 -4.50 7.29
CA CYS A 407 10.67 -5.15 8.43
C CYS A 407 10.14 -6.53 8.05
N PHE A 408 9.50 -6.65 6.88
CA PHE A 408 9.00 -7.92 6.38
C PHE A 408 10.13 -8.92 6.11
N LEU A 409 11.22 -8.50 5.46
CA LEU A 409 12.39 -9.35 5.21
C LEU A 409 13.01 -9.85 6.53
N ASN A 410 13.14 -8.98 7.53
CA ASN A 410 13.68 -9.36 8.84
C ASN A 410 12.76 -10.35 9.57
N ALA A 411 11.43 -10.14 9.51
CA ALA A 411 10.47 -11.07 10.10
C ALA A 411 10.56 -12.46 9.44
N VAL A 412 10.61 -12.51 8.11
CA VAL A 412 10.76 -13.77 7.35
C VAL A 412 12.08 -14.45 7.69
N LYS A 413 13.18 -13.69 7.75
CA LYS A 413 14.50 -14.23 8.11
C LYS A 413 14.48 -14.85 9.50
N ALA A 414 13.97 -14.14 10.51
CA ALA A 414 13.92 -14.62 11.89
C ALA A 414 13.12 -15.93 12.02
N VAL A 415 11.98 -16.02 11.34
CA VAL A 415 11.16 -17.25 11.31
C VAL A 415 11.89 -18.39 10.59
N LYS A 416 12.51 -18.12 9.45
CA LYS A 416 13.26 -19.12 8.66
C LYS A 416 14.44 -19.69 9.43
N GLU A 417 15.15 -18.85 10.17
CA GLU A 417 16.29 -19.22 11.03
C GLU A 417 15.85 -19.80 12.38
N ARG A 418 14.53 -19.87 12.65
CA ARG A 418 13.94 -20.34 13.91
C ARG A 418 14.42 -19.55 15.14
N SER A 419 14.79 -18.28 14.97
CA SER A 419 15.14 -17.39 16.07
C SER A 419 13.91 -16.74 16.72
N MET A 420 12.80 -16.68 15.99
CA MET A 420 11.48 -16.24 16.48
C MET A 420 10.39 -17.12 15.87
N ASP A 421 9.28 -17.30 16.59
CA ASP A 421 8.06 -17.82 15.97
C ASP A 421 7.33 -16.73 15.16
N VAL A 422 6.31 -17.11 14.39
CA VAL A 422 5.58 -16.15 13.53
C VAL A 422 4.85 -15.07 14.34
N PRO A 423 4.08 -15.39 15.40
CA PRO A 423 3.47 -14.37 16.25
C PRO A 423 4.47 -13.35 16.81
N GLU A 424 5.61 -13.80 17.31
CA GLU A 424 6.68 -12.96 17.85
C GLU A 424 7.28 -12.06 16.76
N ALA A 425 7.69 -12.65 15.62
CA ALA A 425 8.27 -11.89 14.51
C ALA A 425 7.32 -10.83 13.96
N GLN A 426 6.02 -11.13 13.84
CA GLN A 426 5.01 -10.16 13.40
C GLN A 426 4.84 -9.01 14.39
N ARG A 427 4.70 -9.30 15.69
CA ARG A 427 4.58 -8.24 16.72
C ARG A 427 5.86 -7.42 16.83
N TYR A 428 7.01 -8.05 16.67
CA TYR A 428 8.30 -7.39 16.76
C TYR A 428 8.56 -6.49 15.56
N TYR A 429 8.70 -7.06 14.36
CA TYR A 429 9.11 -6.32 13.17
C TYR A 429 7.95 -5.57 12.51
N MET A 430 6.78 -6.19 12.35
CA MET A 430 5.64 -5.58 11.65
C MET A 430 4.83 -4.65 12.56
N GLY A 431 4.85 -4.89 13.87
CA GLY A 431 4.05 -4.13 14.82
C GLY A 431 2.53 -4.29 14.64
N CYS A 432 2.11 -5.31 13.89
CA CYS A 432 0.71 -5.71 13.75
C CYS A 432 0.61 -7.20 13.44
N THR A 433 -0.52 -7.79 13.82
CA THR A 433 -0.88 -9.17 13.51
C THR A 433 -1.89 -9.22 12.35
N LEU A 434 -2.15 -10.41 11.80
CA LEU A 434 -3.24 -10.61 10.84
C LEU A 434 -4.59 -10.11 11.42
N GLU A 435 -4.84 -10.35 12.70
CA GLU A 435 -6.07 -9.88 13.36
C GLU A 435 -6.17 -8.35 13.35
N ASP A 436 -5.05 -7.64 13.58
CA ASP A 436 -5.03 -6.17 13.51
C ASP A 436 -5.29 -5.66 12.07
N VAL A 437 -4.80 -6.39 11.06
CA VAL A 437 -5.10 -6.08 9.66
C VAL A 437 -6.60 -6.22 9.40
N ILE A 438 -7.21 -7.34 9.78
CA ILE A 438 -8.65 -7.58 9.64
C ILE A 438 -9.44 -6.50 10.39
N ARG A 439 -9.06 -6.20 11.63
CA ARG A 439 -9.72 -5.19 12.45
C ARG A 439 -9.69 -3.81 11.80
N SER A 440 -8.55 -3.41 11.24
CA SER A 440 -8.42 -2.12 10.56
C SER A 440 -9.31 -2.00 9.31
N HIS A 441 -9.49 -3.08 8.55
CA HIS A 441 -10.37 -3.09 7.37
C HIS A 441 -11.85 -3.18 7.76
N ALA A 442 -12.18 -4.00 8.75
CA ALA A 442 -13.51 -4.06 9.34
C ALA A 442 -14.00 -2.68 9.83
N ALA A 443 -13.12 -1.87 10.42
CA ALA A 443 -13.43 -0.50 10.81
C ALA A 443 -13.82 0.39 9.63
N VAL A 444 -13.25 0.17 8.43
CA VAL A 444 -13.64 0.90 7.20
C VAL A 444 -15.06 0.53 6.79
N PHE A 445 -15.40 -0.76 6.78
CA PHE A 445 -16.76 -1.20 6.44
C PHE A 445 -17.80 -0.73 7.46
N ALA A 446 -17.47 -0.76 8.75
CA ALA A 446 -18.33 -0.23 9.80
C ALA A 446 -18.55 1.29 9.64
N ALA A 447 -17.50 2.05 9.32
CA ALA A 447 -17.62 3.49 9.05
C ALA A 447 -18.48 3.75 7.81
N GLU A 448 -18.37 2.93 6.77
CA GLU A 448 -19.19 3.06 5.56
C GLU A 448 -20.66 2.70 5.81
N GLU A 449 -20.96 1.67 6.62
CA GLU A 449 -22.32 1.37 7.09
C GLU A 449 -22.89 2.56 7.88
N ALA A 450 -22.11 3.10 8.83
CA ALA A 450 -22.49 4.28 9.61
C ALA A 450 -22.89 5.46 8.71
N ARG A 451 -22.08 5.73 7.67
CA ARG A 451 -22.29 6.83 6.71
C ARG A 451 -23.52 6.63 5.85
N ARG A 452 -23.67 5.44 5.26
CA ARG A 452 -24.78 5.13 4.33
C ARG A 452 -26.12 5.05 5.03
N GLU A 453 -26.15 4.45 6.22
CA GLU A 453 -27.37 4.27 7.01
C GLU A 453 -27.66 5.45 7.95
N LYS A 454 -26.75 6.43 8.02
CA LYS A 454 -26.88 7.65 8.84
C LYS A 454 -27.11 7.32 10.33
N LYS A 455 -26.32 6.38 10.86
CA LYS A 455 -26.42 5.91 12.24
C LYS A 455 -25.06 5.87 12.92
N VAL A 456 -25.07 5.82 14.25
CA VAL A 456 -23.89 5.51 15.04
C VAL A 456 -23.81 4.00 15.21
N ILE A 457 -22.64 3.43 14.96
CA ILE A 457 -22.38 2.00 15.07
C ILE A 457 -21.81 1.70 16.45
N SER A 458 -22.43 0.79 17.20
CA SER A 458 -21.80 0.09 18.32
C SER A 458 -20.78 -0.90 17.76
N TRP A 459 -19.49 -0.66 18.02
CA TRP A 459 -18.43 -1.49 17.43
C TRP A 459 -18.51 -2.95 17.86
N LYS A 460 -18.82 -3.18 19.15
CA LYS A 460 -18.94 -4.54 19.71
C LYS A 460 -20.03 -5.34 19.00
N GLU A 461 -21.24 -4.79 18.93
CA GLU A 461 -22.38 -5.44 18.28
C GLU A 461 -22.13 -5.66 16.78
N TRP A 462 -21.53 -4.66 16.12
CA TRP A 462 -21.20 -4.76 14.70
C TRP A 462 -20.15 -5.84 14.44
N TRP A 463 -19.12 -5.94 15.28
CA TRP A 463 -18.08 -6.96 15.18
C TRP A 463 -18.64 -8.37 15.40
N GLU A 464 -19.44 -8.56 16.45
CA GLU A 464 -20.12 -9.84 16.74
C GLU A 464 -20.99 -10.29 15.56
N ARG A 465 -21.74 -9.37 14.95
CA ARG A 465 -22.65 -9.68 13.83
C ARG A 465 -21.94 -9.97 12.50
N ASN A 466 -20.79 -9.36 12.24
CA ASN A 466 -20.18 -9.33 10.91
C ASN A 466 -18.83 -10.06 10.78
N VAL A 467 -18.17 -10.38 11.90
CA VAL A 467 -16.81 -10.94 11.90
C VAL A 467 -16.71 -12.27 12.65
N VAL A 468 -17.44 -12.42 13.77
CA VAL A 468 -17.39 -13.65 14.59
C VAL A 468 -18.31 -14.75 14.08
N THR A 469 -19.42 -14.35 13.45
CA THR A 469 -20.41 -15.20 12.78
C THR A 469 -19.89 -15.80 11.48
#